data_AF-A0A4Q3WTU0-F1
#
_entry.id   AF-A0A4Q3WTU0-F1
#
_cell.length_a   1.000
_cell.length_b   1.000
_cell.length_c   1.000
_cell.angle_alpha   90.00
_cell.angle_beta   90.00
_cell.angle_gamma   90.00
#
_symmetry.space_group_name_H-M   'P 1'
#
loop_
_entity.id
_entity.type
_entity.pdbx_description
1 polymer ?
#
loop_
_entity_poly.entity_id
_entity_poly.type
_entity_poly.pdbx_seq_one_letter_code
_entity_poly.pdbx_strand_id
1 'polypeptide(L)' 'MKKIPKAVYQTPDQLFEVIATKEKEANALPAGARRQELLIELGKLRAYAAVKQWVSGGSNTGKSFS' A
#
# COMPACT_ATOMS: atom_id res chain seq x y z
N MET A 1 14.02 -24.33 18.00
CA MET A 1 13.26 -23.85 16.82
C MET A 1 13.75 -22.46 16.44
N LYS A 2 14.38 -22.28 15.27
CA LYS A 2 14.84 -20.96 14.81
C LYS A 2 13.61 -20.11 14.45
N LYS A 3 13.41 -18.98 15.15
CA LYS A 3 12.31 -18.04 14.87
C LYS A 3 12.49 -17.49 13.45
N ILE A 4 11.53 -17.77 12.57
CA ILE A 4 11.46 -17.15 11.25
C ILE A 4 11.29 -15.64 11.48
N PRO A 5 12.12 -14.76 10.88
CA PRO A 5 11.93 -13.33 11.01
C PRO A 5 10.57 -12.97 10.44
N LYS A 6 9.73 -12.31 11.25
CA LYS A 6 8.46 -11.75 10.78
C LYS A 6 8.81 -10.78 9.64
N ALA A 7 8.36 -11.09 8.43
CA ALA A 7 8.37 -10.11 7.36
C ALA A 7 7.65 -8.86 7.88
N VAL A 8 8.34 -7.72 7.87
CA VAL A 8 7.76 -6.44 8.30
C VAL A 8 6.83 -6.01 7.18
N TYR A 9 5.59 -6.47 7.25
CA TYR A 9 4.55 -6.06 6.34
C TYR A 9 4.18 -4.61 6.68
N GLN A 10 4.51 -3.67 5.79
CA GLN A 10 4.15 -2.24 5.93
C GLN A 10 2.66 -2.08 6.25
N THR A 11 2.27 -1.22 7.18
CA THR A 11 0.85 -0.94 7.44
C THR A 11 0.19 -0.32 6.20
N PRO A 12 -1.16 -0.34 6.09
CA PRO A 12 -1.85 0.40 5.03
C PRO A 12 -1.40 1.87 4.93
N ASP A 13 -1.25 2.56 6.07
CA ASP A 13 -0.81 3.96 6.12
C ASP A 13 0.59 4.14 5.55
N GLN A 14 1.53 3.27 5.92
CA GLN A 14 2.89 3.28 5.36
C GLN A 14 2.89 3.03 3.85
N LEU A 15 1.99 2.20 3.34
CA LEU A 15 1.84 2.00 1.89
C LEU A 15 1.33 3.27 1.21
N PHE A 16 0.36 3.97 1.80
CA PHE A 16 -0.15 5.23 1.26
C PHE A 16 0.90 6.36 1.27
N GLU A 17 1.76 6.43 2.28
CA GLU A 17 2.89 7.37 2.31
C GLU A 17 3.90 7.12 1.18
N VAL A 18 4.24 5.84 0.94
CA VAL A 18 5.12 5.43 -0.17
C VAL A 18 4.48 5.78 -1.51
N ILE A 19 3.19 5.47 -1.68
CA ILE A 19 2.41 5.81 -2.88
C ILE A 19 2.46 7.32 -3.13
N ALA A 20 2.18 8.15 -2.12
CA ALA A 20 2.20 9.61 -2.27
C ALA A 20 3.59 10.15 -2.66
N THR A 21 4.66 9.57 -2.12
CA THR A 21 6.04 9.94 -2.47
C THR A 21 6.34 9.58 -3.93
N LYS A 22 5.97 8.37 -4.36
CA LYS A 22 6.20 7.88 -5.72
C LYS A 22 5.32 8.58 -6.77
N GLU A 23 4.14 9.03 -6.40
CA GLU A 23 3.30 9.87 -7.27
C GLU A 23 3.94 11.23 -7.55
N LYS A 24 4.58 11.85 -6.55
CA LYS A 24 5.35 13.09 -6.75
C LYS A 24 6.51 12.86 -7.71
N GLU A 25 7.26 11.77 -7.54
CA GLU A 25 8.31 11.37 -8.48
C GLU A 25 7.76 11.17 -9.90
N ALA A 26 6.64 10.45 -10.05
CA ALA A 26 6.01 10.22 -11.34
C ALA A 26 5.53 11.51 -12.02
N ASN A 27 5.01 12.46 -11.24
CA ASN A 27 4.54 13.75 -11.76
C ASN A 27 5.67 14.71 -12.11
N ALA A 28 6.85 14.55 -11.52
CA ALA A 28 8.05 15.28 -11.89
C ALA A 28 8.68 14.78 -13.21
N LEU A 29 8.33 13.57 -13.66
CA LEU A 29 8.79 13.05 -14.94
C LEU A 29 8.00 13.69 -16.10
N PRO A 30 8.66 13.96 -17.26
CA PRO A 30 7.95 14.35 -18.47
C PRO A 30 6.97 13.25 -18.90
N ALA A 31 5.95 13.62 -19.68
CA ALA A 31 5.07 12.64 -20.29
C ALA A 31 5.89 11.69 -21.18
N GLY A 32 5.72 10.38 -20.98
CA GLY A 32 6.47 9.35 -21.70
C GLY A 32 6.31 7.97 -21.07
N ALA A 33 6.89 6.96 -21.73
CA ALA A 33 6.76 5.56 -21.33
C ALA A 33 7.15 5.33 -19.86
N ARG A 34 8.24 5.95 -19.40
CA ARG A 34 8.72 5.80 -18.02
C ARG A 34 7.73 6.31 -16.97
N ARG A 35 7.06 7.45 -17.24
CA ARG A 35 6.02 7.98 -16.36
C ARG A 35 4.81 7.05 -16.35
N GLN A 36 4.42 6.53 -17.50
CA GLN A 36 3.28 5.62 -17.62
C GLN A 36 3.52 4.29 -16.89
N GLU A 37 4.70 3.69 -17.04
CA GLU A 37 5.09 2.48 -16.29
C GLU A 37 4.97 2.71 -14.78
N LEU A 38 5.52 3.83 -14.29
CA LEU A 38 5.48 4.14 -12.86
C LEU A 38 4.05 4.33 -12.36
N LEU A 39 3.18 4.99 -13.14
CA LEU A 39 1.77 5.16 -12.80
C LEU A 39 1.01 3.82 -12.77
N ILE A 40 1.34 2.88 -13.65
CA ILE A 40 0.76 1.53 -13.65
C ILE A 40 1.16 0.78 -12.38
N GLU A 41 2.44 0.81 -12.01
CA GLU A 41 2.93 0.17 -10.78
C GLU A 41 2.31 0.81 -9.52
N LEU A 42 2.16 2.14 -9.51
CA LEU A 42 1.45 2.85 -8.44
C LEU A 42 -0.02 2.43 -8.34
N GLY A 43 -0.69 2.18 -9.47
CA GLY A 43 -2.05 1.63 -9.50
C GLY A 43 -2.14 0.27 -8.82
N LYS A 44 -1.20 -0.64 -9.09
CA LYS A 44 -1.12 -1.95 -8.42
C LYS A 44 -0.89 -1.80 -6.92
N LEU A 45 0.01 -0.90 -6.52
CA LEU A 45 0.33 -0.65 -5.11
C LEU A 45 -0.87 -0.07 -4.35
N ARG A 46 -1.63 0.84 -4.96
CA ARG A 46 -2.89 1.36 -4.39
C ARG A 46 -3.93 0.26 -4.19
N ALA A 47 -4.11 -0.62 -5.18
CA ALA A 47 -5.03 -1.75 -5.05
C ALA A 47 -4.62 -2.68 -3.89
N TYR A 48 -3.34 -2.97 -3.75
CA TYR A 48 -2.82 -3.76 -2.63
C TYR A 48 -3.04 -3.06 -1.28
N ALA A 49 -2.74 -1.76 -1.18
CA ALA A 49 -2.96 -0.98 0.04
C ALA A 49 -4.43 -0.96 0.46
N ALA A 50 -5.35 -0.80 -0.50
CA ALA A 50 -6.79 -0.83 -0.26
C ALA A 50 -7.26 -2.20 0.23
N VAL A 51 -6.82 -3.30 -0.40
CA VAL A 51 -7.12 -4.66 0.08
C VAL A 51 -6.58 -4.87 1.50
N LYS A 52 -5.37 -4.39 1.78
CA LYS A 52 -4.77 -4.51 3.10
C LYS A 52 -5.53 -3.71 4.15
N GLN A 53 -5.99 -2.50 3.81
CA GLN A 53 -6.83 -1.68 4.67
C GLN A 53 -8.16 -2.39 4.96
N TRP A 54 -8.78 -2.99 3.94
CA TRP A 54 -10.01 -3.76 4.11
C TRP A 54 -9.81 -4.96 5.05
N VAL A 55 -8.77 -5.76 4.85
CA VAL A 55 -8.45 -6.92 5.71
C VAL A 55 -8.09 -6.48 7.14
N SER A 56 -7.36 -5.37 7.29
CA SER A 56 -6.96 -4.86 8.61
C SER A 56 -8.11 -4.17 9.35
N GLY A 57 -9.00 -3.48 8.62
CA GLY A 57 -10.17 -2.78 9.15
C GLY A 57 -11.39 -3.67 9.41
N GLY A 58 -11.49 -4.81 8.72
CA GLY A 58 -12.55 -5.81 8.93
C GLY A 58 -12.46 -6.57 10.25
N SER A 59 -11.43 -6.33 11.07
CA SER A 59 -11.22 -6.99 12.36
C SER A 59 -11.80 -6.24 13.56
N ASN A 60 -12.71 -5.26 13.36
CA ASN A 60 -13.31 -4.47 14.44
C ASN A 60 -14.84 -4.62 14.61
N THR A 61 -15.47 -5.62 14.00
CA THR A 61 -16.91 -5.92 14.13
C THR A 61 -17.23 -7.03 15.15
N GLY A 62 -16.28 -7.38 16.04
CA GLY A 62 -16.41 -8.52 16.96
C GLY A 62 -16.51 -8.21 18.46
N LYS A 63 -16.62 -6.94 18.88
CA LYS A 63 -16.88 -6.59 20.29
C LYS A 63 -18.04 -5.60 20.41
N SER A 64 -19.24 -6.12 20.16
CA SER A 64 -20.44 -5.59 20.80
C SER A 64 -21.24 -6.80 21.28
N PHE A 65 -20.99 -7.19 22.52
CA PHE A 65 -21.95 -7.95 23.32
C PHE A 65 -21.85 -7.41 24.75
N SER A 66 -22.91 -6.69 25.09
CA SER A 66 -23.52 -6.38 26.38
C SER A 66 -22.66 -6.37 27.64
#